data_AF-A0A944X7N6-F1
#
_entry.id   AF-A0A944X7N6-F1
#
_cell.length_a   1.000
_cell.length_b   1.000
_cell.length_c   1.000
_cell.angle_alpha   90.00
_cell.angle_beta   90.00
_cell.angle_gamma   90.00
#
_symmetry.space_group_name_H-M   'P 1'
#
loop_
_entity.id
_entity.type
_entity.pdbx_description
1 polymer ?
#
loop_
_entity_poly.entity_id
_entity_poly.type
_entity_poly.pdbx_seq_one_letter_code
_entity_poly.pdbx_strand_id
1 'polypeptide(L)' 'MEAKLTSKGQVTVPKSCRDQLGLKPGTLLDFEVVDGVLTARKVQVEDVYRKWRGAAKLPDGMNVDEYLRQVRG' A
#
# COMPACT_ATOMS: atom_id res chain seq x y z
N MET A 1 20.91 0.54 13.06
CA MET A 1 19.83 0.92 14.01
C MET A 1 19.27 -0.36 14.57
N GLU A 2 19.21 -0.49 15.89
CA GLU A 2 18.89 -1.75 16.56
C GLU A 2 17.61 -1.56 17.39
N ALA A 3 16.78 -2.60 17.44
CA ALA A 3 15.58 -2.64 18.25
C ALA A 3 15.59 -3.93 19.08
N LYS A 4 15.22 -3.83 20.35
CA LYS A 4 15.20 -4.98 21.26
C LYS A 4 13.87 -5.72 21.14
N LEU A 5 13.95 -7.05 21.09
CA LEU A 5 12.78 -7.91 21.25
C LEU A 5 12.38 -7.92 22.73
N THR A 6 11.12 -7.60 23.00
CA THR A 6 10.56 -7.66 24.36
C THR A 6 10.28 -9.10 24.78
N SER A 7 10.08 -9.34 26.08
CA SER A 7 9.70 -10.66 26.61
C SER A 7 8.40 -11.22 26.04
N LYS A 8 7.54 -10.34 25.50
CA LYS A 8 6.27 -10.70 24.84
C LYS A 8 6.43 -10.97 23.34
N GLY A 9 7.66 -11.00 22.81
CA GLY A 9 7.92 -11.19 21.39
C GLY A 9 7.60 -9.98 20.51
N GLN A 10 7.50 -8.77 21.08
CA GLN A 10 7.25 -7.54 20.31
C GLN A 10 8.56 -6.83 20.01
N VAL A 11 8.71 -6.32 18.77
CA VAL A 11 9.78 -5.40 18.37
C VAL A 11 9.21 -4.01 18.16
N THR A 12 9.93 -2.99 18.62
CA THR A 12 9.54 -1.60 18.36
C THR A 12 10.17 -1.13 17.06
N VAL A 13 9.36 -0.67 16.10
CA VAL A 13 9.88 -0.06 14.87
C VAL A 13 10.36 1.36 15.18
N PRO A 14 11.65 1.69 14.97
CA PRO A 14 12.18 3.02 15.23
C PRO A 14 11.47 4.11 14.41
N LYS A 15 11.42 5.33 14.96
CA LYS A 15 10.68 6.44 14.35
C LYS A 15 11.08 6.72 12.90
N SER A 16 12.38 6.75 12.60
CA SER A 16 12.88 6.98 11.24
C SER A 16 12.38 5.95 10.23
N CYS A 17 12.30 4.67 10.63
CA CYS A 17 11.79 3.60 9.78
C CYS A 17 10.27 3.72 9.60
N ARG A 18 9.53 4.08 10.66
CA ARG A 18 8.07 4.32 10.56
C ARG A 18 7.75 5.45 9.59
N ASP A 19 8.49 6.56 9.68
CA ASP A 19 8.24 7.75 8.86
C ASP A 19 8.56 7.47 7.39
N GLN A 20 9.67 6.77 7.10
CA GLN A 20 10.04 6.36 5.73
C GLN A 20 9.07 5.34 5.12
N LEU A 21 8.59 4.38 5.91
CA LEU A 21 7.68 3.34 5.45
C LEU A 21 6.19 3.75 5.54
N GLY A 22 5.89 4.95 6.05
CA GLY A 22 4.53 5.45 6.23
C GLY A 22 3.68 4.55 7.15
N LEU A 23 4.30 3.99 8.20
CA LEU A 23 3.64 3.13 9.18
C LEU A 23 2.93 3.97 10.23
N LYS A 24 1.61 3.78 10.33
CA LYS A 24 0.75 4.42 11.33
C LYS A 24 0.30 3.41 12.39
N PRO A 25 -0.05 3.83 13.62
CA PRO A 25 -0.73 2.96 14.57
C PRO A 25 -1.92 2.24 13.91
N GLY A 26 -2.01 0.91 14.09
CA GLY A 26 -3.04 0.08 13.43
C GLY A 26 -2.69 -0.39 12.01
N THR A 27 -1.52 -0.05 11.46
CA THR A 27 -1.07 -0.62 10.17
C THR A 27 -0.79 -2.10 10.33
N LEU A 28 -1.41 -2.92 9.48
CA LEU A 28 -1.13 -4.35 9.39
C LEU A 28 0.18 -4.58 8.63
N LEU A 29 1.03 -5.41 9.22
CA LEU A 29 2.28 -5.88 8.63
C LEU A 29 2.21 -7.39 8.45
N ASP A 30 2.58 -7.84 7.28
CA ASP A 30 2.81 -9.25 6.99
C ASP A 30 4.28 -9.56 7.22
N PHE A 31 4.56 -10.62 7.98
CA PHE A 31 5.91 -11.00 8.38
C PHE A 31 6.29 -12.31 7.72
N GLU A 32 7.44 -12.32 7.07
CA GLU A 32 7.99 -13.49 6.41
C GLU A 32 9.47 -13.63 6.72
N VAL A 33 9.98 -14.85 6.62
CA VAL A 33 11.41 -15.11 6.69
C VAL A 33 11.87 -15.50 5.29
N VAL A 34 12.72 -14.67 4.69
CA VAL A 34 13.28 -14.87 3.35
C VAL A 34 14.80 -14.93 3.51
N ASP A 35 15.42 -16.05 3.13
CA ASP A 35 16.87 -16.26 3.22
C ASP A 35 17.46 -15.99 4.62
N GLY A 36 16.72 -16.33 5.68
CA GLY A 36 17.11 -16.09 7.06
C GLY A 36 16.91 -14.64 7.54
N VAL A 37 16.33 -13.78 6.70
CA VAL A 37 16.02 -12.38 7.02
C VAL A 37 14.54 -12.24 7.34
N LEU A 38 14.24 -11.72 8.54
CA LEU A 38 12.88 -11.32 8.91
C LEU A 38 12.48 -10.07 8.12
N THR A 39 11.55 -10.24 7.18
CA THR A 39 11.00 -9.18 6.34
C THR A 39 9.59 -8.85 6.80
N ALA A 40 9.27 -7.56 6.90
CA ALA A 40 7.92 -7.10 7.20
C ALA A 40 7.41 -6.20 6.07
N ARG A 41 6.23 -6.50 5.53
CA ARG A 41 5.60 -5.76 4.43
C ARG A 41 4.27 -5.17 4.86
N LYS A 42 4.00 -3.92 4.47
CA LYS A 42 2.71 -3.28 4.72
C LYS A 42 1.61 -3.99 3.95
N VAL A 43 0.62 -4.52 4.66
CA VAL A 43 -0.58 -5.08 4.04
C VAL A 43 -1.44 -3.93 3.54
N GLN A 44 -1.65 -3.86 2.23
CA GLN A 44 -2.67 -2.99 1.65
C GLN A 44 -3.99 -3.76 1.61
N VAL A 45 -4.84 -3.52 2.61
CA VAL A 45 -6.15 -4.18 2.72
C VAL A 45 -7.12 -3.70 1.63
N GLU A 46 -6.93 -2.48 1.14
CA GLU A 46 -7.74 -1.91 0.06
C GLU A 46 -6.85 -1.47 -1.11
N ASP A 47 -7.31 -1.80 -2.32
CA ASP A 47 -6.82 -1.21 -3.55
C ASP A 47 -7.09 0.30 -3.51
N VAL A 48 -6.04 1.08 -3.25
CA VAL A 48 -6.09 2.54 -3.11
C VAL A 48 -6.63 3.22 -4.37
N TYR A 49 -6.54 2.55 -5.52
CA TYR A 49 -7.04 3.01 -6.81
C TYR A 49 -8.52 2.67 -7.02
N ARG A 50 -9.11 1.79 -6.20
CA ARG A 50 -10.52 1.40 -6.31
C ARG A 50 -11.46 2.59 -6.25
N LYS A 51 -11.18 3.58 -5.39
CA LYS A 51 -11.98 4.82 -5.29
C LYS A 51 -11.81 5.76 -6.49
N TRP A 52 -10.72 5.60 -7.25
CA TRP A 52 -10.40 6.44 -8.41
C TRP A 52 -10.86 5.82 -9.72
N ARG A 53 -11.17 4.51 -9.74
CA ARG A 53 -11.70 3.84 -10.92
C ARG A 53 -13.02 4.49 -11.34
N GLY A 54 -13.06 5.02 -12.56
CA GLY A 54 -14.23 5.72 -13.11
C GLY A 54 -14.40 7.17 -12.67
N ALA A 55 -13.50 7.73 -11.85
CA ALA A 55 -13.55 9.13 -11.42
C ALA A 55 -12.99 10.12 -12.45
N ALA A 56 -12.40 9.62 -13.55
CA ALA A 56 -11.86 10.45 -14.61
C ALA A 56 -12.99 11.10 -15.43
N LYS A 57 -12.85 12.39 -15.71
CA LYS A 57 -13.73 13.08 -16.67
C LYS A 57 -13.33 12.66 -18.09
N LEU A 58 -14.33 12.34 -18.90
CA LEU A 58 -14.12 12.05 -20.31
C LEU A 58 -13.76 13.34 -21.06
N PRO A 59 -12.82 13.29 -22.03
CA PRO A 59 -12.53 14.42 -22.91
C PRO A 59 -13.78 14.90 -23.65
N ASP A 60 -13.83 16.20 -23.94
CA ASP A 60 -14.80 16.82 -24.87
C ASP A 60 -16.28 16.55 -24.61
N GLY A 61 -16.65 16.16 -23.38
CA GLY A 61 -18.03 15.80 -23.04
C GLY A 61 -18.52 14.51 -23.71
N MET A 62 -17.60 13.69 -24.23
CA MET A 62 -17.91 12.40 -24.85
C MET A 62 -18.63 11.49 -23.87
N ASN A 63 -19.53 10.66 -24.39
CA ASN A 63 -20.09 9.57 -23.60
C ASN A 63 -19.10 8.39 -23.51
N VAL A 64 -19.35 7.51 -22.55
CA VAL A 64 -18.47 6.36 -22.25
C VAL A 64 -18.24 5.49 -23.50
N ASP A 65 -19.29 5.25 -24.30
CA ASP A 65 -19.24 4.36 -25.45
C ASP A 65 -18.46 4.95 -26.64
N GLU A 66 -18.52 6.27 -26.83
CA GLU A 66 -17.72 6.99 -27.82
C GLU A 66 -16.24 6.95 -27.46
N TYR A 67 -15.91 7.28 -26.21
CA TYR A 67 -14.54 7.25 -25.72
C TYR A 67 -13.93 5.84 -25.82
N LEU A 68 -14.67 4.81 -25.40
CA LEU A 68 -14.20 3.42 -25.46
C LEU A 68 -13.98 2.94 -26.90
N ARG A 69 -14.81 3.36 -27.86
CA ARG A 69 -14.59 3.07 -29.29
C ARG A 69 -13.31 3.73 -29.79
N GLN A 70 -13.08 4.99 -29.45
CA GLN A 70 -11.89 5.73 -29.89
C GLN A 70 -10.58 5.13 -29.37
N VAL A 71 -10.51 4.78 -28.08
CA VAL A 71 -9.24 4.31 -27.47
C VAL A 71 -8.92 2.85 -27.74
N ARG A 72 -9.92 2.04 -28.13
CA ARG A 72 -9.73 0.61 -28.40
C ARG A 72 -9.36 0.30 -29.85
N GLY A 73 -9.56 1.24 -30.78
CA GLY A 73 -9.36 1.05 -32.22
C GLY A 73 -10.51 0.30 -32.85
#